data_AF-A0A6B3FL00-F1
#
_entry.id   AF-A0A6B3FL00-F1
#
_cell.length_a   1.000
_cell.length_b   1.000
_cell.length_c   1.000
_cell.angle_alpha   90.00
_cell.angle_beta   90.00
_cell.angle_gamma   90.00
#
_symmetry.space_group_name_H-M   'P 1'
#
loop_
_entity.id
_entity.type
_entity.pdbx_description
1 polymer ?
#
loop_
_entity_poly.entity_id
_entity_poly.type
_entity_poly.pdbx_seq_one_letter_code
_entity_poly.pdbx_strand_id
1 'polypeptide(L)'
;MAPVNFARAEDRPGPGSDGPHRTRTVRGTLPVGSPDYVYLPVEVPRGVAEFAVSYTYGKPPVPPGVQGNALDIGLFDERGTALGGRGFRGWSGGARTAFFVRSDAATPGYLPGPVRPGTWHIALAPYTVAPEGLPYEVTVTLRFGDAAPTPAPVYPPERARGRGRAWYRGDCHVHSVHSDGRRTPAEVAAAARAAGLDFINSSEHNTTSAHSAWEGLWGDDLLILTGEEITTRNGHVLAVGTDPGVFVDWRYRARE
;
A
#
# COMPACT_ATOMS: atom_id res chain seq x y z
N MET A 1 0.45 -19.33 -10.40
CA MET A 1 -1.02 -19.53 -10.48
C MET A 1 -1.50 -19.09 -11.85
N ALA A 2 -2.60 -19.67 -12.36
CA ALA A 2 -3.16 -19.24 -13.64
C ALA A 2 -3.69 -17.79 -13.55
N PRO A 3 -3.56 -16.96 -14.61
CA PRO A 3 -4.02 -15.58 -14.58
C PRO A 3 -5.53 -15.44 -14.37
N VAL A 4 -5.91 -14.41 -13.60
CA VAL A 4 -7.29 -13.95 -13.48
C VAL A 4 -7.65 -13.20 -14.76
N ASN A 5 -8.42 -13.86 -15.61
CA ASN A 5 -8.82 -13.32 -16.91
C ASN A 5 -10.29 -12.87 -16.91
N PHE A 6 -10.59 -11.65 -17.35
CA PHE A 6 -11.96 -11.10 -17.40
C PHE A 6 -12.68 -11.35 -18.74
N ALA A 7 -12.12 -12.14 -19.66
CA ALA A 7 -12.72 -12.45 -20.96
C ALA A 7 -14.05 -13.25 -20.88
N ARG A 8 -14.36 -13.84 -19.72
CA ARG A 8 -15.62 -14.55 -19.43
C ARG A 8 -16.34 -14.04 -18.17
N ALA A 9 -15.97 -12.87 -17.66
CA ALA A 9 -16.70 -12.29 -16.53
C ALA A 9 -18.10 -11.87 -17.00
N GLU A 10 -19.15 -12.28 -16.27
CA GLU A 10 -20.49 -11.72 -16.49
C GLU A 10 -20.45 -10.24 -16.12
N ASP A 11 -20.90 -9.37 -17.04
CA ASP A 11 -21.20 -7.98 -16.70
C ASP A 11 -22.43 -8.04 -15.77
N ARG A 12 -22.20 -7.97 -14.45
CA ARG A 12 -23.29 -7.79 -13.49
C ARG A 12 -23.47 -6.30 -13.28
N PRO A 13 -24.51 -5.65 -13.84
CA PRO A 13 -24.84 -4.29 -13.46
C PRO A 13 -25.25 -4.29 -11.99
N GLY A 14 -24.37 -3.77 -11.14
CA GLY A 14 -24.68 -3.46 -9.74
C GLY A 14 -25.72 -2.33 -9.65
N PRO A 15 -26.57 -2.31 -8.62
CA PRO A 15 -27.55 -1.24 -8.42
C PRO A 15 -26.83 -0.01 -7.87
N GLY A 16 -26.25 0.80 -8.75
CA GLY A 16 -25.53 2.02 -8.38
C GLY A 16 -25.11 2.82 -9.60
N SER A 17 -24.89 4.11 -9.43
CA SER A 17 -24.46 5.08 -10.45
C SER A 17 -23.08 4.83 -11.06
N ASP A 18 -22.48 3.67 -10.81
CA ASP A 18 -21.15 3.31 -11.30
C ASP A 18 -21.28 2.73 -12.72
N GLY A 19 -20.42 3.19 -13.62
CA GLY A 19 -20.36 2.73 -15.00
C GLY A 19 -20.11 1.22 -15.16
N PRO A 20 -19.90 0.75 -16.41
CA PRO A 20 -19.68 -0.67 -16.68
C PRO A 20 -18.51 -1.21 -15.84
N HIS A 21 -18.70 -2.35 -15.17
CA HIS A 21 -17.67 -2.99 -14.37
C HIS A 21 -17.70 -4.51 -14.49
N ARG A 22 -16.55 -5.14 -14.20
CA ARG A 22 -16.39 -6.60 -14.18
C ARG A 22 -15.78 -7.03 -12.86
N THR A 23 -16.37 -8.05 -12.25
CA THR A 23 -15.90 -8.59 -10.98
C THR A 23 -15.54 -10.07 -11.13
N ARG A 24 -14.43 -10.49 -10.52
CA ARG A 24 -14.02 -11.88 -10.47
C ARG A 24 -13.41 -12.22 -9.12
N THR A 25 -13.80 -13.35 -8.57
CA THR A 25 -13.30 -13.89 -7.31
C THR A 25 -12.36 -15.06 -7.57
N VAL A 26 -11.25 -15.10 -6.85
CA VAL A 26 -10.26 -16.17 -6.86
C VAL A 26 -10.18 -16.75 -5.46
N ARG A 27 -10.15 -18.07 -5.37
CA ARG A 27 -10.01 -18.80 -4.11
C ARG A 27 -8.79 -19.71 -4.19
N GLY A 28 -8.11 -19.89 -3.07
CA GLY A 28 -6.99 -20.81 -2.96
C GLY A 28 -6.62 -21.07 -1.51
N THR A 29 -5.61 -21.92 -1.30
CA THR A 29 -5.04 -22.18 0.01
C THR A 29 -3.52 -22.11 -0.10
N LEU A 30 -2.90 -21.30 0.75
CA LEU A 30 -1.44 -21.24 0.88
C LEU A 30 -1.00 -22.26 1.94
N PRO A 31 -0.17 -23.27 1.61
CA PRO A 31 0.33 -24.23 2.58
C PRO A 31 1.40 -23.62 3.50
N VAL A 32 1.67 -24.31 4.61
CA VAL A 32 2.84 -24.00 5.46
C VAL A 32 4.11 -24.05 4.60
N GLY A 33 5.03 -23.09 4.82
CA GLY A 33 6.25 -22.97 4.02
C GLY A 33 6.05 -22.33 2.64
N SER A 34 4.89 -21.72 2.39
CA SER A 34 4.69 -20.87 1.20
C SER A 34 5.78 -19.79 1.08
N PRO A 35 6.12 -19.36 -0.15
CA PRO A 35 7.01 -18.22 -0.35
C PRO A 35 6.53 -16.97 0.38
N ASP A 36 7.46 -16.07 0.71
CA ASP A 36 7.14 -14.81 1.38
C ASP A 36 6.14 -13.95 0.61
N TYR A 37 6.18 -14.03 -0.72
CA TYR A 37 5.28 -13.33 -1.63
C TYR A 37 4.79 -14.31 -2.70
N VAL A 38 3.47 -14.40 -2.81
CA VAL A 38 2.77 -15.18 -3.81
C VAL A 38 1.95 -14.21 -4.66
N TYR A 39 2.20 -14.19 -5.96
CA TYR A 39 1.57 -13.23 -6.86
C TYR A 39 0.36 -13.84 -7.57
N LEU A 40 -0.77 -13.14 -7.53
CA LEU A 40 -1.95 -13.41 -8.35
C LEU A 40 -1.91 -12.50 -9.59
N PRO A 41 -1.60 -13.04 -10.78
CA PRO A 41 -1.62 -12.24 -12.01
C PRO A 41 -3.06 -11.93 -12.42
N VAL A 42 -3.32 -10.68 -12.79
CA VAL A 42 -4.62 -10.16 -13.21
C VAL A 42 -4.46 -9.48 -14.57
N GLU A 43 -5.19 -9.97 -15.57
CA GLU A 43 -5.21 -9.37 -16.90
C GLU A 43 -6.11 -8.14 -16.90
N VAL A 44 -5.49 -6.96 -16.95
CA VAL A 44 -6.19 -5.67 -17.01
C VAL A 44 -6.36 -5.26 -18.48
N PRO A 45 -7.60 -5.22 -19.01
CA PRO A 45 -7.86 -4.75 -20.37
C PRO A 45 -7.74 -3.23 -20.50
N ARG A 46 -7.83 -2.72 -21.72
CA ARG A 46 -7.95 -1.28 -21.98
C ARG A 46 -9.26 -0.72 -21.44
N GLY A 47 -9.25 0.57 -21.08
CA GLY A 47 -10.46 1.32 -20.69
C GLY A 47 -10.86 1.17 -19.21
N VAL A 48 -10.00 0.60 -18.37
CA VAL A 48 -10.21 0.53 -16.92
C VAL A 48 -9.86 1.88 -16.29
N ALA A 49 -10.82 2.48 -15.60
CA ALA A 49 -10.65 3.72 -14.84
C ALA A 49 -10.32 3.45 -13.35
N GLU A 50 -10.74 2.29 -12.82
CA GLU A 50 -10.49 1.88 -11.43
C GLU A 50 -10.18 0.39 -11.34
N PHE A 51 -9.14 0.05 -10.59
CA PHE A 51 -8.82 -1.31 -10.16
C PHE A 51 -9.07 -1.41 -8.65
N ALA A 52 -10.06 -2.21 -8.25
CA ALA A 52 -10.44 -2.40 -6.86
C ALA A 52 -10.30 -3.88 -6.44
N VAL A 53 -9.85 -4.10 -5.21
CA VAL A 53 -9.65 -5.43 -4.63
C VAL A 53 -10.23 -5.47 -3.22
N SER A 54 -10.89 -6.56 -2.89
CA SER A 54 -11.14 -6.96 -1.50
C SER A 54 -10.67 -8.39 -1.29
N TYR A 55 -10.30 -8.75 -0.06
CA TYR A 55 -9.93 -10.11 0.26
C TYR A 55 -10.36 -10.52 1.67
N THR A 56 -10.50 -11.82 1.84
CA THR A 56 -10.67 -12.48 3.13
C THR A 56 -9.76 -13.70 3.20
N TYR A 57 -9.50 -14.18 4.41
CA TYR A 57 -8.77 -15.43 4.61
C TYR A 57 -9.21 -16.11 5.90
N GLY A 58 -9.05 -17.43 5.94
CA GLY A 58 -9.44 -18.24 7.09
C GLY A 58 -8.57 -17.94 8.30
N LYS A 59 -9.21 -17.73 9.45
CA LYS A 59 -8.57 -17.57 10.76
C LYS A 59 -9.11 -18.64 11.71
N PRO A 60 -8.78 -19.93 11.48
CA PRO A 60 -9.26 -20.99 12.35
C PRO A 60 -8.76 -20.77 13.79
N PRO A 61 -9.52 -21.19 14.81
CA PRO A 61 -9.00 -21.26 16.17
C PRO A 61 -7.77 -22.16 16.20
N VAL A 62 -6.70 -21.70 16.84
CA VAL A 62 -5.46 -22.47 17.01
C VAL A 62 -5.20 -22.71 18.50
N PRO A 63 -4.57 -23.83 18.89
CA PRO A 63 -4.20 -24.08 20.28
C PRO A 63 -3.29 -22.98 20.84
N PRO A 64 -3.28 -22.77 22.17
CA PRO A 64 -2.34 -21.85 22.81
C PRO A 64 -0.89 -22.12 22.39
N GLY A 65 -0.17 -21.07 21.99
CA GLY A 65 1.23 -21.15 21.54
C GLY A 65 1.41 -21.47 20.04
N VAL A 66 0.34 -21.78 19.30
CA VAL A 66 0.38 -21.96 17.85
C VAL A 66 0.03 -20.63 17.16
N GLN A 67 0.78 -20.26 16.12
CA GLN A 67 0.49 -19.06 15.34
C GLN A 67 -0.74 -19.28 14.45
N GLY A 68 -1.70 -18.35 14.51
CA GLY A 68 -2.81 -18.31 13.57
C GLY A 68 -2.40 -17.78 12.19
N ASN A 69 -3.35 -17.70 11.28
CA ASN A 69 -3.11 -17.12 9.96
C ASN A 69 -3.01 -15.59 10.02
N ALA A 70 -2.03 -15.04 9.32
CA ALA A 70 -1.92 -13.63 8.98
C ALA A 70 -1.52 -13.51 7.51
N LEU A 71 -2.24 -12.69 6.75
CA LEU A 71 -2.00 -12.50 5.32
C LEU A 71 -1.95 -11.01 5.05
N ASP A 72 -0.82 -10.57 4.54
CA ASP A 72 -0.64 -9.21 4.06
C ASP A 72 -0.93 -9.13 2.55
N ILE A 73 -1.32 -7.96 2.08
CA ILE A 73 -1.66 -7.73 0.68
C ILE A 73 -1.04 -6.45 0.11
N GLY A 74 -0.68 -6.48 -1.16
CA GLY A 74 -0.24 -5.31 -1.92
C GLY A 74 -0.48 -5.45 -3.41
N LEU A 75 0.00 -4.47 -4.18
CA LEU A 75 -0.23 -4.38 -5.61
C LEU A 75 1.02 -3.98 -6.38
N PHE A 76 1.24 -4.67 -7.49
CA PHE A 76 2.17 -4.29 -8.55
C PHE A 76 1.42 -4.17 -9.87
N ASP A 77 1.78 -3.21 -10.72
CA ASP A 77 1.15 -2.97 -12.02
C ASP A 77 1.79 -3.79 -13.16
N GLU A 78 1.46 -3.40 -14.40
CA GLU A 78 1.93 -4.06 -15.62
C GLU A 78 3.46 -4.02 -15.81
N ARG A 79 4.17 -3.19 -15.04
CA ARG A 79 5.63 -3.12 -15.05
C ARG A 79 6.27 -4.25 -14.22
N GLY A 80 5.47 -5.10 -13.60
CA GLY A 80 5.88 -6.37 -13.01
C GLY A 80 6.41 -6.28 -11.58
N THR A 81 6.89 -7.42 -11.08
CA THR A 81 7.22 -7.64 -9.66
C THR A 81 8.73 -7.75 -9.38
N ALA A 82 9.59 -7.43 -10.36
CA ALA A 82 11.04 -7.47 -10.16
C ALA A 82 11.47 -6.67 -8.92
N LEU A 83 12.46 -7.17 -8.17
CA LEU A 83 13.02 -6.47 -7.02
C LEU A 83 13.67 -5.15 -7.47
N GLY A 84 13.37 -4.06 -6.77
CA GLY A 84 13.77 -2.71 -7.19
C GLY A 84 13.14 -2.24 -8.51
N GLY A 85 12.16 -2.99 -9.03
CA GLY A 85 11.42 -2.65 -10.23
C GLY A 85 10.44 -1.49 -10.00
N ARG A 86 9.89 -0.96 -11.10
CA ARG A 86 9.00 0.21 -11.06
C ARG A 86 7.53 -0.14 -10.83
N GLY A 87 7.20 -1.42 -10.71
CA GLY A 87 5.81 -1.88 -10.71
C GLY A 87 5.06 -1.67 -9.41
N PHE A 88 5.70 -1.30 -8.29
CA PHE A 88 5.01 -1.11 -7.02
C PHE A 88 3.88 -0.08 -7.11
N ARG A 89 2.71 -0.42 -6.56
CA ARG A 89 1.52 0.45 -6.51
C ARG A 89 0.95 0.63 -5.12
N GLY A 90 1.43 -0.10 -4.12
CA GLY A 90 0.97 0.06 -2.76
C GLY A 90 1.04 -1.20 -1.93
N TRP A 91 0.92 -0.99 -0.63
CA TRP A 91 1.00 -2.02 0.39
C TRP A 91 -0.04 -1.73 1.47
N SER A 92 -0.88 -2.71 1.79
CA SER A 92 -1.74 -2.65 2.96
C SER A 92 -1.08 -3.24 4.20
N GLY A 93 -0.09 -4.11 4.03
CA GLY A 93 0.22 -5.10 5.05
C GLY A 93 -1.06 -5.84 5.45
N GLY A 94 -1.27 -5.97 6.76
CA GLY A 94 -2.50 -6.47 7.37
C GLY A 94 -3.49 -5.38 7.78
N ALA A 95 -3.24 -4.11 7.47
CA ALA A 95 -4.03 -2.97 7.97
C ALA A 95 -5.40 -2.82 7.28
N ARG A 96 -5.57 -3.41 6.09
CA ARG A 96 -6.79 -3.25 5.26
C ARG A 96 -7.26 -4.57 4.70
N THR A 97 -8.57 -4.67 4.47
CA THR A 97 -9.23 -5.81 3.80
C THR A 97 -9.66 -5.49 2.37
N ALA A 98 -9.58 -4.24 1.94
CA ALA A 98 -9.85 -3.80 0.59
C ALA A 98 -9.04 -2.55 0.23
N PHE A 99 -8.82 -2.34 -1.07
CA PHE A 99 -8.18 -1.15 -1.63
C PHE A 99 -8.65 -0.91 -3.07
N PHE A 100 -8.43 0.31 -3.55
CA PHE A 100 -8.59 0.67 -4.95
C PHE A 100 -7.46 1.59 -5.41
N VAL A 101 -7.22 1.61 -6.72
CA VAL A 101 -6.36 2.58 -7.41
C VAL A 101 -7.06 3.13 -8.65
N ARG A 102 -6.97 4.44 -8.83
CA ARG A 102 -7.36 5.20 -10.02
C ARG A 102 -6.25 6.16 -10.40
N SER A 103 -6.43 6.83 -11.54
CA SER A 103 -5.53 7.90 -11.99
C SER A 103 -5.36 9.04 -10.98
N ASP A 104 -6.45 9.44 -10.33
CA ASP A 104 -6.56 10.64 -9.50
C ASP A 104 -6.50 10.36 -8.00
N ALA A 105 -6.92 9.17 -7.59
CA ALA A 105 -7.07 8.79 -6.19
C ALA A 105 -6.74 7.31 -5.97
N ALA A 106 -6.35 6.99 -4.75
CA ALA A 106 -6.13 5.61 -4.31
C ALA A 106 -6.45 5.49 -2.82
N THR A 107 -6.66 4.26 -2.36
CA THR A 107 -6.74 3.97 -0.92
C THR A 107 -5.42 4.35 -0.23
N PRO A 108 -5.43 4.98 0.96
CA PRO A 108 -4.21 5.20 1.74
C PRO A 108 -3.38 3.92 1.90
N GLY A 109 -2.08 4.01 1.61
CA GLY A 109 -1.17 2.86 1.42
C GLY A 109 -0.86 2.56 -0.04
N TYR A 110 -1.65 3.11 -0.97
CA TYR A 110 -1.51 2.91 -2.42
C TYR A 110 -1.27 4.23 -3.15
N LEU A 111 -0.56 4.12 -4.27
CA LEU A 111 -0.19 5.25 -5.12
C LEU A 111 -1.28 5.46 -6.19
N PRO A 112 -1.84 6.68 -6.33
CA PRO A 112 -2.66 7.00 -7.50
C PRO A 112 -1.82 6.96 -8.78
N GLY A 113 -2.49 6.89 -9.92
CA GLY A 113 -1.87 6.83 -11.24
C GLY A 113 -2.66 5.94 -12.21
N PRO A 114 -2.39 6.08 -13.52
CA PRO A 114 -3.21 5.48 -14.55
C PRO A 114 -3.25 3.96 -14.45
N VAL A 115 -4.45 3.37 -14.59
CA VAL A 115 -4.63 1.92 -14.67
C VAL A 115 -4.38 1.49 -16.11
N ARG A 116 -3.13 1.13 -16.40
CA ARG A 116 -2.67 0.75 -17.74
C ARG A 116 -3.04 -0.71 -18.06
N PRO A 117 -3.34 -1.02 -19.34
CA PRO A 117 -3.58 -2.39 -19.74
C PRO A 117 -2.32 -3.24 -19.59
N GLY A 118 -2.50 -4.51 -19.22
CA GLY A 118 -1.42 -5.49 -19.04
C GLY A 118 -1.64 -6.39 -17.83
N THR A 119 -0.63 -7.19 -17.49
CA THR A 119 -0.71 -8.12 -16.36
C THR A 119 -0.29 -7.43 -15.07
N TRP A 120 -1.28 -7.12 -14.23
CA TRP A 120 -1.06 -6.62 -12.87
C TRP A 120 -0.90 -7.79 -11.90
N HIS A 121 -0.33 -7.55 -10.73
CA HIS A 121 -0.06 -8.60 -9.74
C HIS A 121 -0.53 -8.15 -8.36
N ILE A 122 -1.51 -8.87 -7.81
CA ILE A 122 -1.84 -8.76 -6.39
C ILE A 122 -0.82 -9.60 -5.63
N ALA A 123 -0.06 -8.97 -4.75
CA ALA A 123 0.91 -9.66 -3.91
C ALA A 123 0.23 -10.14 -2.64
N LEU A 124 0.22 -11.45 -2.42
CA LEU A 124 -0.20 -12.10 -1.18
C LEU A 124 1.05 -12.46 -0.38
N ALA A 125 1.21 -11.92 0.81
CA ALA A 125 2.33 -12.27 1.69
C ALA A 125 1.83 -12.97 2.94
N PRO A 126 1.83 -14.32 2.98
CA PRO A 126 1.43 -15.05 4.17
C PRO A 126 2.43 -14.76 5.29
N TYR A 127 2.03 -13.98 6.30
CA TYR A 127 2.90 -13.60 7.40
C TYR A 127 3.09 -14.74 8.40
N THR A 128 1.99 -15.41 8.72
CA THR A 128 1.99 -16.68 9.46
C THR A 128 0.94 -17.60 8.83
N VAL A 129 1.25 -18.89 8.80
CA VAL A 129 0.36 -19.93 8.25
C VAL A 129 0.15 -21.00 9.31
N ALA A 130 -1.10 -21.21 9.69
CA ALA A 130 -1.53 -22.27 10.59
C ALA A 130 -1.28 -23.65 9.96
N PRO A 131 -1.15 -24.73 10.76
CA PRO A 131 -0.89 -26.09 10.26
C PRO A 131 -1.87 -26.57 9.18
N GLU A 132 -3.13 -26.13 9.26
CA GLU A 132 -4.20 -26.47 8.31
C GLU A 132 -4.12 -25.68 7.00
N GLY A 133 -3.19 -24.73 6.90
CA GLY A 133 -3.01 -23.82 5.77
C GLY A 133 -3.82 -22.53 5.89
N LEU A 134 -3.60 -21.64 4.91
CA LEU A 134 -4.24 -20.33 4.83
C LEU A 134 -5.16 -20.28 3.61
N PRO A 135 -6.45 -20.64 3.75
CA PRO A 135 -7.42 -20.45 2.68
C PRO A 135 -7.70 -18.96 2.53
N TYR A 136 -7.75 -18.48 1.29
CA TYR A 136 -8.02 -17.09 0.96
C TYR A 136 -9.07 -16.96 -0.14
N GLU A 137 -9.71 -15.81 -0.18
CA GLU A 137 -10.60 -15.35 -1.23
C GLU A 137 -10.21 -13.92 -1.61
N VAL A 138 -9.93 -13.67 -2.88
CA VAL A 138 -9.62 -12.34 -3.42
C VAL A 138 -10.65 -12.01 -4.47
N THR A 139 -11.36 -10.89 -4.30
CA THR A 139 -12.33 -10.37 -5.27
C THR A 139 -11.76 -9.13 -5.93
N VAL A 140 -11.62 -9.17 -7.25
CA VAL A 140 -11.11 -8.07 -8.07
C VAL A 140 -12.27 -7.48 -8.86
N THR A 141 -12.42 -6.17 -8.82
CA THR A 141 -13.40 -5.41 -9.61
C THR A 141 -12.68 -4.38 -10.47
N LEU A 142 -12.90 -4.44 -11.78
CA LEU A 142 -12.43 -3.46 -12.74
C LEU A 142 -13.60 -2.60 -13.18
N ARG A 143 -13.51 -1.28 -12.99
CA ARG A 143 -14.52 -0.33 -13.48
C ARG A 143 -14.00 0.36 -14.72
N PHE A 144 -14.84 0.42 -15.74
CA PHE A 144 -14.51 0.95 -17.04
C PHE A 144 -15.08 2.36 -17.21
N GLY A 145 -14.37 3.18 -17.96
CA GLY A 145 -14.78 4.55 -18.24
C GLY A 145 -13.60 5.45 -18.53
N ASP A 146 -13.87 6.75 -18.55
CA ASP A 146 -12.84 7.76 -18.74
C ASP A 146 -11.98 7.88 -17.49
N ALA A 147 -10.66 7.82 -17.70
CA ALA A 147 -9.69 8.03 -16.64
C ALA A 147 -9.57 9.53 -16.35
N ALA A 148 -9.73 9.93 -15.08
CA ALA A 148 -9.42 11.28 -14.64
C ALA A 148 -7.92 11.59 -14.86
N PRO A 149 -7.53 12.88 -14.97
CA PRO A 149 -6.12 13.27 -14.99
C PRO A 149 -5.42 12.85 -13.70
N THR A 150 -4.16 12.41 -13.79
CA THR A 150 -3.32 12.16 -12.61
C THR A 150 -2.72 13.49 -12.13
N PRO A 151 -3.00 13.92 -10.89
CA PRO A 151 -2.38 15.10 -10.32
C PRO A 151 -0.85 14.95 -10.26
N ALA A 152 -0.13 16.04 -10.54
CA ALA A 152 1.30 16.08 -10.24
C ALA A 152 1.47 16.13 -8.71
N PRO A 153 2.23 15.21 -8.10
CA PRO A 153 2.39 15.20 -6.65
C PRO A 153 3.22 16.40 -6.20
N VAL A 154 2.79 17.03 -5.11
CA VAL A 154 3.57 18.03 -4.38
C VAL A 154 4.10 17.39 -3.12
N TYR A 155 5.36 17.64 -2.79
CA TYR A 155 6.05 17.02 -1.67
C TYR A 155 6.54 18.07 -0.66
N PRO A 156 6.74 17.67 0.61
CA PRO A 156 7.37 18.53 1.60
C PRO A 156 8.74 19.05 1.15
N PRO A 157 9.15 20.24 1.60
CA PRO A 157 10.47 20.78 1.30
C PRO A 157 11.57 20.00 2.03
N GLU A 158 12.74 19.88 1.41
CA GLU A 158 13.92 19.21 1.99
C GLU A 158 14.51 19.96 3.21
N ARG A 159 14.16 21.23 3.37
CA ARG A 159 14.64 22.09 4.47
C ARG A 159 13.60 23.11 4.88
N ALA A 160 13.52 23.38 6.18
CA ALA A 160 12.86 24.56 6.71
C ALA A 160 13.81 25.76 6.73
N ARG A 161 13.28 27.00 6.74
CA ARG A 161 14.08 28.21 7.01
C ARG A 161 14.92 28.05 8.29
N GLY A 162 14.32 27.43 9.31
CA GLY A 162 14.96 27.13 10.58
C GLY A 162 15.39 28.39 11.35
N ARG A 163 16.06 28.16 12.48
CA ARG A 163 16.62 29.22 13.34
C ARG A 163 18.14 29.08 13.52
N GLY A 164 18.81 28.48 12.53
CA GLY A 164 20.24 28.21 12.54
C GLY A 164 20.63 26.98 13.37
N ARG A 165 21.89 26.95 13.84
CA ARG A 165 22.39 25.88 14.71
C ARG A 165 21.69 25.94 16.06
N ALA A 166 20.85 24.96 16.33
CA ALA A 166 20.04 24.88 17.53
C ALA A 166 19.69 23.42 17.86
N TRP A 167 19.13 23.20 19.05
CA TRP A 167 18.47 21.94 19.39
C TRP A 167 17.07 21.92 18.79
N TYR A 168 16.75 20.88 18.04
CA TYR A 168 15.43 20.67 17.44
C TYR A 168 14.79 19.44 18.06
N ARG A 169 13.51 19.55 18.43
CA ARG A 169 12.70 18.43 18.89
C ARG A 169 12.01 17.80 17.68
N GLY A 170 12.11 16.49 17.52
CA GLY A 170 11.36 15.81 16.48
C GLY A 170 11.08 14.36 16.77
N ASP A 171 10.23 13.79 15.93
CA ASP A 171 9.82 12.39 15.98
C ASP A 171 10.15 11.73 14.62
N CYS A 172 10.99 10.70 14.66
CA CYS A 172 11.47 10.03 13.45
C CYS A 172 10.60 8.83 13.02
N HIS A 173 9.60 8.45 13.82
CA HIS A 173 8.83 7.23 13.61
C HIS A 173 7.33 7.49 13.77
N VAL A 174 6.70 7.92 12.68
CA VAL A 174 5.30 8.33 12.67
C VAL A 174 4.53 7.64 11.55
N HIS A 175 3.44 6.97 11.93
CA HIS A 175 2.48 6.35 11.03
C HIS A 175 1.19 7.15 10.96
N SER A 176 0.62 7.24 9.77
CA SER A 176 -0.70 7.79 9.51
C SER A 176 -1.64 6.70 9.01
N VAL A 177 -2.82 7.10 8.54
CA VAL A 177 -3.73 6.20 7.82
C VAL A 177 -3.11 5.60 6.54
N HIS A 178 -1.91 6.01 6.12
CA HIS A 178 -1.25 5.42 4.96
C HIS A 178 -0.58 4.07 5.25
N SER A 179 -0.41 3.66 6.52
CA SER A 179 -0.19 2.27 6.91
C SER A 179 -1.23 1.80 7.94
N ASP A 180 -0.82 1.68 9.18
CA ASP A 180 -1.52 1.12 10.33
C ASP A 180 -1.80 2.16 11.42
N GLY A 181 -1.39 3.41 11.18
CA GLY A 181 -1.77 4.56 11.99
C GLY A 181 -3.26 4.88 11.88
N ARG A 182 -3.77 5.60 12.88
CA ARG A 182 -5.21 5.94 12.98
C ARG A 182 -5.54 7.39 12.65
N ARG A 183 -4.53 8.24 12.54
CA ARG A 183 -4.67 9.68 12.29
C ARG A 183 -4.35 10.00 10.84
N THR A 184 -5.10 10.92 10.26
CA THR A 184 -4.78 11.53 8.97
C THR A 184 -3.48 12.33 9.05
N PRO A 185 -2.79 12.59 7.92
CA PRO A 185 -1.66 13.50 7.88
C PRO A 185 -1.93 14.85 8.56
N ALA A 186 -3.11 15.43 8.34
CA ALA A 186 -3.51 16.70 8.97
C ALA A 186 -3.56 16.62 10.50
N GLU A 187 -4.16 15.55 11.05
CA GLU A 187 -4.22 15.32 12.49
C GLU A 187 -2.85 15.04 13.10
N VAL A 188 -1.99 14.31 12.38
CA VAL A 188 -0.60 14.06 12.81
C VAL A 188 0.18 15.38 12.86
N ALA A 189 0.11 16.20 11.81
CA ALA A 189 0.80 17.48 11.76
C ALA A 189 0.29 18.46 12.85
N ALA A 190 -1.01 18.46 13.14
CA ALA A 190 -1.58 19.24 14.25
C ALA A 190 -1.08 18.75 15.61
N ALA A 191 -1.02 17.43 15.82
CA ALA A 191 -0.50 16.84 17.06
C ALA A 191 1.00 17.13 17.26
N ALA A 192 1.79 17.07 16.19
CA ALA A 192 3.22 17.43 16.21
C ALA A 192 3.43 18.88 16.67
N ARG A 193 2.66 19.81 16.11
CA ARG A 193 2.68 21.22 16.52
C ARG A 193 2.26 21.41 17.99
N ALA A 194 1.17 20.75 18.41
CA ALA A 194 0.71 20.82 19.79
C ALA A 194 1.74 20.26 20.79
N ALA A 195 2.55 19.28 20.39
CA ALA A 195 3.66 18.73 21.17
C ALA A 195 4.94 19.60 21.12
N GLY A 196 4.94 20.68 20.33
CA GLY A 196 6.09 21.55 20.12
C GLY A 196 7.24 20.84 19.39
N LEU A 197 6.92 19.93 18.45
CA LEU A 197 7.92 19.35 17.56
C LEU A 197 8.29 20.35 16.47
N ASP A 198 9.59 20.48 16.21
CA ASP A 198 10.13 21.24 15.09
C ASP A 198 10.10 20.42 13.78
N PHE A 199 10.15 19.09 13.89
CA PHE A 199 10.06 18.20 12.72
C PHE A 199 9.42 16.83 13.03
N ILE A 200 8.88 16.20 12.00
CA ILE A 200 8.50 14.79 11.99
C ILE A 200 9.03 14.07 10.75
N ASN A 201 9.18 12.75 10.82
CA ASN A 201 9.43 11.89 9.66
C ASN A 201 8.20 11.01 9.41
N SER A 202 7.64 11.08 8.21
CA SER A 202 6.65 10.12 7.74
C SER A 202 7.35 8.78 7.52
N SER A 203 6.89 7.72 8.17
CA SER A 203 7.55 6.41 8.14
C SER A 203 6.52 5.29 7.93
N GLU A 204 5.65 5.43 6.93
CA GLU A 204 4.64 4.41 6.64
C GLU A 204 5.30 3.07 6.30
N HIS A 205 4.64 1.97 6.66
CA HIS A 205 5.14 0.63 6.36
C HIS A 205 5.17 0.36 4.87
N ASN A 206 6.38 0.17 4.31
CA ASN A 206 6.61 -0.37 2.97
C ASN A 206 5.89 0.38 1.83
N THR A 207 5.69 1.70 1.99
CA THR A 207 4.97 2.51 1.00
C THR A 207 5.36 3.98 1.09
N THR A 208 5.46 4.63 -0.07
CA THR A 208 5.69 6.08 -0.18
C THR A 208 4.39 6.87 -0.33
N SER A 209 3.23 6.21 -0.19
CA SER A 209 1.93 6.83 -0.50
C SER A 209 1.58 8.07 0.33
N ALA A 210 2.16 8.22 1.52
CA ALA A 210 1.97 9.41 2.34
C ALA A 210 2.76 10.63 1.84
N HIS A 211 3.80 10.46 1.02
CA HIS A 211 4.75 11.55 0.73
C HIS A 211 4.06 12.79 0.16
N SER A 212 3.08 12.61 -0.74
CA SER A 212 2.28 13.73 -1.27
C SER A 212 1.05 14.07 -0.43
N ALA A 213 0.63 13.20 0.49
CA ALA A 213 -0.50 13.45 1.38
C ALA A 213 -0.22 14.53 2.44
N TRP A 214 1.05 14.95 2.56
CA TRP A 214 1.49 16.05 3.39
C TRP A 214 1.35 17.43 2.74
N GLU A 215 0.87 17.51 1.49
CA GLU A 215 0.69 18.76 0.75
C GLU A 215 -0.01 19.84 1.61
N GLY A 216 0.67 20.97 1.79
CA GLY A 216 0.15 22.11 2.56
C GLY A 216 0.18 21.96 4.08
N LEU A 217 0.75 20.87 4.62
CA LEU A 217 0.79 20.62 6.07
C LEU A 217 2.12 21.00 6.74
N TRP A 218 3.18 21.24 5.97
CA TRP A 218 4.43 21.83 6.46
C TRP A 218 4.30 23.36 6.59
N GLY A 219 5.20 23.98 7.32
CA GLY A 219 5.25 25.43 7.48
C GLY A 219 6.56 25.89 8.10
N ASP A 220 6.66 27.19 8.38
CA ASP A 220 7.81 27.74 9.12
C ASP A 220 7.95 27.15 10.53
N ASP A 221 6.88 26.54 11.05
CA ASP A 221 6.75 25.97 12.39
C ASP A 221 6.92 24.44 12.46
N LEU A 222 6.90 23.74 11.32
CA LEU A 222 7.03 22.29 11.27
C LEU A 222 7.63 21.82 9.94
N LEU A 223 8.79 21.15 10.02
CA LEU A 223 9.36 20.40 8.91
C LEU A 223 8.77 18.98 8.87
N ILE A 224 8.38 18.53 7.69
CA ILE A 224 7.91 17.16 7.47
C ILE A 224 8.92 16.48 6.55
N LEU A 225 9.62 15.49 7.07
CA LEU A 225 10.55 14.67 6.32
C LEU A 225 9.79 13.50 5.69
N THR A 226 10.09 13.21 4.43
CA THR A 226 9.69 11.98 3.77
C THR A 226 10.58 10.82 4.20
N GLY A 227 10.02 9.62 4.24
CA GLY A 227 10.69 8.45 4.75
C GLY A 227 9.83 7.20 4.63
N GLU A 228 10.39 6.07 5.05
CA GLU A 228 9.75 4.77 4.99
C GLU A 228 10.16 3.95 6.21
N GLU A 229 9.22 3.21 6.82
CA GLU A 229 9.61 2.10 7.67
C GLU A 229 9.64 0.83 6.82
N ILE A 230 10.85 0.38 6.51
CA ILE A 230 11.08 -0.84 5.76
C ILE A 230 10.90 -2.02 6.72
N THR A 231 9.75 -2.64 6.63
CA THR A 231 9.32 -3.77 7.45
C THR A 231 9.55 -5.06 6.69
N THR A 232 10.66 -5.73 7.03
CA THR A 232 11.08 -7.00 6.44
C THR A 232 10.71 -8.18 7.35
N ARG A 233 10.92 -9.41 6.86
CA ARG A 233 10.85 -10.63 7.70
C ARG A 233 11.90 -10.68 8.81
N ASN A 234 12.96 -9.89 8.70
CA ASN A 234 14.10 -9.94 9.61
C ASN A 234 14.12 -8.79 10.64
N GLY A 235 13.13 -7.89 10.57
CA GLY A 235 13.10 -6.69 11.40
C GLY A 235 12.77 -5.45 10.58
N HIS A 236 12.69 -4.33 11.27
CA HIS A 236 12.29 -3.06 10.70
C HIS A 236 13.45 -2.07 10.72
N VAL A 237 13.53 -1.22 9.71
CA VAL A 237 14.50 -0.13 9.64
C VAL A 237 13.83 1.14 9.11
N LEU A 238 14.15 2.28 9.73
CA LEU A 238 13.67 3.58 9.29
C LEU A 238 14.63 4.18 8.27
N ALA A 239 14.13 4.47 7.07
CA ALA A 239 14.78 5.39 6.14
C ALA A 239 14.21 6.79 6.40
N VAL A 240 15.00 7.64 7.06
CA VAL A 240 14.60 8.98 7.49
C VAL A 240 15.11 10.03 6.51
N GLY A 241 14.23 10.94 6.07
CA GLY A 241 14.61 12.04 5.19
C GLY A 241 15.03 11.59 3.78
N THR A 242 14.31 10.62 3.21
CA THR A 242 14.53 10.17 1.83
C THR A 242 14.01 11.18 0.82
N ASP A 243 14.55 11.19 -0.40
CA ASP A 243 13.94 11.98 -1.48
C ASP A 243 12.50 11.50 -1.75
N PRO A 244 11.57 12.41 -2.08
CA PRO A 244 10.19 12.01 -2.33
C PRO A 244 10.06 10.98 -3.46
N GLY A 245 9.26 9.93 -3.22
CA GLY A 245 9.06 8.84 -4.19
C GLY A 245 10.16 7.79 -4.21
N VAL A 246 11.26 7.95 -3.44
CA VAL A 246 12.22 6.88 -3.21
C VAL A 246 11.57 5.80 -2.37
N PHE A 247 11.36 4.65 -2.98
CA PHE A 247 10.81 3.46 -2.36
C PHE A 247 11.94 2.45 -2.14
N VAL A 248 12.07 1.96 -0.90
CA VAL A 248 13.05 0.94 -0.56
C VAL A 248 12.34 -0.41 -0.45
N ASP A 249 12.60 -1.27 -1.43
CA ASP A 249 11.92 -2.55 -1.53
C ASP A 249 12.17 -3.43 -0.29
N TRP A 250 11.11 -3.70 0.48
CA TRP A 250 11.20 -4.45 1.75
C TRP A 250 11.33 -5.97 1.55
N ARG A 251 11.23 -6.43 0.31
CA ARG A 251 11.13 -7.87 -0.02
C ARG A 251 12.46 -8.62 0.06
N TYR A 252 13.56 -7.93 0.37
CA TYR A 252 14.86 -8.57 0.62
C TYR A 252 14.89 -9.31 1.97
N ARG A 253 15.71 -10.36 2.03
CA ARG A 253 16.10 -11.04 3.28
C ARG A 253 17.56 -10.76 3.58
N ALA A 254 17.91 -10.65 4.85
CA ALA A 254 19.30 -10.37 5.27
C ALA A 254 20.32 -11.47 4.88
N ARG A 255 19.87 -12.63 4.39
CA ARG A 255 20.69 -13.80 4.05
C ARG A 255 20.64 -14.20 2.57
N GLU A 256 19.96 -13.41 1.74
CA GLU A 256 19.77 -13.62 0.30
C GLU A 256 20.19 -12.35 -0.46
#